data_AF-A0A1V1TK22-F1
#
_entry.id   AF-A0A1V1TK22-F1
#
_cell.length_a   1.000
_cell.length_b   1.000
_cell.length_c   1.000
_cell.angle_alpha   90.00
_cell.angle_beta   90.00
_cell.angle_gamma   90.00
#
_symmetry.space_group_name_H-M   'P 1'
#
loop_
_entity.id
_entity.type
_entity.pdbx_description
1 polymer ?
#
loop_
_entity_poly.entity_id
_entity_poly.type
_entity_poly.pdbx_seq_one_letter_code
_entity_poly.pdbx_strand_id
1 'polypeptide(L)'
;MLPVAAGRGGPFNIHWEIHGDGPVKIVLIQGLGVLKSSWQRQTLHFGHVNGDQYSVLLIDNRGMGRSDKPMMRYSTSAMAADLLEVLDHLSWTNERQLHICGLSMGGMIAQELAYAAPQRIASLNLICTAAAIENTTSFSENMINRITMLLPKSLDRTVTYTASNIFPAGWLAEPDDAVLPDETVPRCRTPAGGWPYGRFESNYARFAAQEITKQRDREGFTRSGFLLQVIATGWHRKSAAQLRELGDKIGRQRILVIHGTEDKVISVPHGRKLIEYLQPGKGLVVDGMGHAPIMERTQWFNGLLAEMCAKGERLNEQ
;
A
#
# COMPACT_ATOMS: atom_id res chain seq x y z
N MET A 1 -10.55 -14.96 -6.75
CA MET A 1 -11.52 -14.47 -5.75
C MET A 1 -11.57 -15.49 -4.62
N LEU A 2 -11.51 -15.06 -3.37
CA LEU A 2 -11.65 -15.93 -2.19
C LEU A 2 -12.77 -15.39 -1.30
N PRO A 3 -13.79 -16.20 -0.94
CA PRO A 3 -14.74 -15.81 0.10
C PRO A 3 -14.04 -15.77 1.46
N VAL A 4 -14.18 -14.65 2.18
CA VAL A 4 -13.61 -14.43 3.51
C VAL A 4 -14.67 -13.87 4.48
N ALA A 5 -14.29 -13.70 5.74
CA ALA A 5 -15.08 -13.01 6.76
C ALA A 5 -16.39 -13.73 7.13
N ALA A 6 -16.41 -15.06 6.99
CA ALA A 6 -17.48 -15.88 7.56
C ALA A 6 -17.61 -15.58 9.08
N GLY A 7 -18.82 -15.26 9.53
CA GLY A 7 -19.07 -14.86 10.93
C GLY A 7 -18.66 -13.42 11.29
N ARG A 8 -18.06 -12.66 10.36
CA ARG A 8 -17.68 -11.25 10.52
C ARG A 8 -18.44 -10.32 9.57
N GLY A 9 -19.64 -10.71 9.15
CA GLY A 9 -20.47 -9.99 8.17
C GLY A 9 -20.30 -10.44 6.71
N GLY A 10 -19.50 -11.49 6.47
CA GLY A 10 -19.41 -12.20 5.19
C GLY A 10 -20.23 -13.51 5.17
N PRO A 11 -20.01 -14.39 4.19
CA PRO A 11 -18.89 -14.35 3.25
C PRO A 11 -19.03 -13.26 2.20
N PHE A 12 -17.93 -12.62 1.86
CA PHE A 12 -17.79 -11.80 0.66
C PHE A 12 -16.41 -12.06 0.04
N ASN A 13 -16.25 -11.77 -1.23
CA ASN A 13 -15.06 -12.14 -1.98
C ASN A 13 -13.98 -11.06 -1.95
N ILE A 14 -12.76 -11.49 -1.65
CA ILE A 14 -11.54 -10.71 -1.87
C ILE A 14 -10.87 -11.15 -3.17
N HIS A 15 -10.57 -10.17 -4.01
CA HIS A 15 -9.73 -10.36 -5.19
C HIS A 15 -8.26 -10.26 -4.81
N TRP A 16 -7.49 -11.25 -5.22
CA TRP A 16 -6.06 -11.34 -4.98
C TRP A 16 -5.36 -11.91 -6.22
N GLU A 17 -4.07 -11.61 -6.33
CA GLU A 17 -3.17 -12.11 -7.38
C GLU A 17 -1.81 -12.44 -6.77
N ILE A 18 -1.15 -13.47 -7.29
CA ILE A 18 0.26 -13.75 -7.01
C ILE A 18 1.04 -13.61 -8.30
N HIS A 19 2.16 -12.89 -8.23
CA HIS A 19 3.12 -12.75 -9.31
C HIS A 19 4.46 -13.36 -8.88
N GLY A 20 5.11 -14.10 -9.75
CA GLY A 20 6.28 -14.92 -9.43
C GLY A 20 5.93 -16.25 -8.76
N ASP A 21 6.94 -17.07 -8.52
CA ASP A 21 6.88 -18.39 -7.88
C ASP A 21 8.07 -18.68 -6.96
N GLY A 22 8.93 -17.68 -6.73
CA GLY A 22 10.11 -17.83 -5.88
C GLY A 22 9.80 -17.98 -4.39
N PRO A 23 10.80 -18.41 -3.60
CA PRO A 23 10.60 -18.78 -2.19
C PRO A 23 10.27 -17.59 -1.28
N VAL A 24 10.79 -16.38 -1.55
CA VAL A 24 10.60 -15.21 -0.70
C VAL A 24 9.20 -14.60 -0.90
N LYS A 25 8.39 -14.52 0.16
CA LYS A 25 6.97 -14.13 0.06
C LYS A 25 6.77 -12.66 0.44
N ILE A 26 6.40 -11.83 -0.52
CA ILE A 26 6.10 -10.41 -0.32
C ILE A 26 4.58 -10.19 -0.38
N VAL A 27 4.03 -9.46 0.59
CA VAL A 27 2.62 -9.07 0.62
C VAL A 27 2.52 -7.55 0.53
N LEU A 28 1.93 -7.05 -0.57
CA LEU A 28 1.78 -5.61 -0.80
C LEU A 28 0.34 -5.17 -0.54
N ILE A 29 0.18 -4.26 0.42
CA ILE A 29 -1.12 -3.78 0.89
C ILE A 29 -1.28 -2.32 0.50
N GLN A 30 -2.30 -2.05 -0.34
CA GLN A 30 -2.54 -0.74 -0.91
C GLN A 30 -3.25 0.22 0.05
N GLY A 31 -3.04 1.53 -0.17
CA GLY A 31 -3.73 2.61 0.52
C GLY A 31 -5.21 2.77 0.19
N LEU A 32 -5.84 3.72 0.85
CA LEU A 32 -7.26 4.05 0.73
C LEU A 32 -7.62 4.46 -0.70
N GLY A 33 -8.71 3.93 -1.24
CA GLY A 33 -9.24 4.40 -2.53
C GLY A 33 -8.38 4.01 -3.74
N VAL A 34 -7.43 3.09 -3.58
CA VAL A 34 -6.47 2.71 -4.62
C VAL A 34 -6.54 1.20 -4.87
N LEU A 35 -6.34 0.83 -6.13
CA LEU A 35 -6.39 -0.55 -6.60
C LEU A 35 -5.04 -1.23 -6.41
N LYS A 36 -5.03 -2.57 -6.31
CA LYS A 36 -3.79 -3.34 -6.18
C LYS A 36 -2.82 -3.15 -7.35
N SER A 37 -3.34 -2.81 -8.53
CA SER A 37 -2.56 -2.57 -9.76
C SER A 37 -1.62 -1.36 -9.64
N SER A 38 -1.82 -0.47 -8.66
CA SER A 38 -0.86 0.62 -8.39
C SER A 38 0.51 0.11 -7.94
N TRP A 39 0.63 -1.14 -7.47
CA TRP A 39 1.90 -1.81 -7.20
C TRP A 39 2.62 -2.34 -8.45
N GLN A 40 2.11 -2.10 -9.67
CA GLN A 40 2.67 -2.66 -10.92
C GLN A 40 4.19 -2.46 -11.08
N ARG A 41 4.76 -1.35 -10.59
CA ARG A 41 6.20 -1.09 -10.69
C ARG A 41 7.00 -2.05 -9.80
N GLN A 42 6.48 -2.37 -8.62
CA GLN A 42 7.06 -3.35 -7.69
C GLN A 42 6.79 -4.77 -8.20
N THR A 43 5.58 -5.06 -8.68
CA THR A 43 5.23 -6.36 -9.25
C THR A 43 6.09 -6.68 -10.47
N LEU A 44 6.35 -5.72 -11.35
CA LEU A 44 7.28 -5.88 -12.47
C LEU A 44 8.67 -6.28 -11.98
N HIS A 45 9.20 -5.57 -10.98
CA HIS A 45 10.54 -5.83 -10.47
C HIS A 45 10.64 -7.18 -9.73
N PHE A 46 9.77 -7.43 -8.75
CA PHE A 46 9.85 -8.59 -7.87
C PHE A 46 9.16 -9.82 -8.46
N GLY A 47 7.92 -9.67 -8.95
CA GLY A 47 7.10 -10.80 -9.38
C GLY A 47 7.30 -11.24 -10.84
N HIS A 48 7.91 -10.40 -11.67
CA HIS A 48 8.17 -10.73 -13.09
C HIS A 48 9.66 -10.86 -13.39
N VAL A 49 10.43 -9.77 -13.23
CA VAL A 49 11.87 -9.77 -13.55
C VAL A 49 12.65 -10.70 -12.61
N ASN A 50 12.30 -10.72 -11.31
CA ASN A 50 12.93 -11.59 -10.30
C ASN A 50 11.93 -12.64 -9.76
N GLY A 51 10.98 -13.07 -10.60
CA GLY A 51 9.87 -13.93 -10.17
C GLY A 51 10.28 -15.32 -9.68
N ASP A 52 11.49 -15.77 -10.01
CA ASP A 52 12.10 -17.01 -9.53
C ASP A 52 12.62 -16.89 -8.07
N GLN A 53 12.85 -15.67 -7.60
CA GLN A 53 13.28 -15.38 -6.22
C GLN A 53 12.10 -14.98 -5.33
N TYR A 54 11.12 -14.27 -5.88
CA TYR A 54 10.00 -13.71 -5.12
C TYR A 54 8.63 -14.22 -5.58
N SER A 55 7.72 -14.42 -4.62
CA SER A 55 6.28 -14.47 -4.86
C SER A 55 5.64 -13.23 -4.24
N VAL A 56 4.94 -12.43 -5.06
CA VAL A 56 4.32 -11.16 -4.65
C VAL A 56 2.80 -11.31 -4.62
N LEU A 57 2.23 -11.31 -3.42
CA LEU A 57 0.78 -11.26 -3.20
C LEU A 57 0.29 -9.81 -3.22
N LEU A 58 -0.70 -9.57 -4.08
CA LEU A 58 -1.47 -8.33 -4.16
C LEU A 58 -2.93 -8.61 -3.79
N ILE A 59 -3.57 -7.71 -3.07
CA ILE A 59 -5.01 -7.77 -2.81
C ILE A 59 -5.70 -6.45 -3.16
N ASP A 60 -6.90 -6.53 -3.72
CA ASP A 60 -7.82 -5.41 -3.66
C ASP A 60 -8.49 -5.45 -2.28
N ASN A 61 -8.26 -4.42 -1.47
CA ASN A 61 -8.93 -4.29 -0.17
C ASN A 61 -10.46 -4.31 -0.35
N ARG A 62 -11.21 -4.85 0.63
CA ARG A 62 -12.69 -4.75 0.64
C ARG A 62 -13.13 -3.31 0.34
N GLY A 63 -14.19 -3.15 -0.44
CA GLY A 63 -14.65 -1.84 -0.88
C GLY A 63 -14.00 -1.31 -2.16
N MET A 64 -13.05 -2.03 -2.75
CA MET A 64 -12.24 -1.50 -3.86
C MET A 64 -11.95 -2.56 -4.92
N GLY A 65 -11.72 -2.11 -6.15
CA GLY A 65 -11.30 -2.94 -7.27
C GLY A 65 -12.25 -4.11 -7.50
N ARG A 66 -11.71 -5.31 -7.73
CA ARG A 66 -12.53 -6.49 -8.00
C ARG A 66 -13.04 -7.18 -6.73
N SER A 67 -12.65 -6.71 -5.54
CA SER A 67 -13.21 -7.20 -4.29
C SER A 67 -14.62 -6.69 -4.06
N ASP A 68 -15.38 -7.46 -3.28
CA ASP A 68 -16.73 -7.09 -2.90
C ASP A 68 -16.75 -5.82 -2.04
N LYS A 69 -17.88 -5.12 -2.08
CA LYS A 69 -18.09 -3.80 -1.46
C LYS A 69 -19.26 -3.86 -0.47
N PRO A 70 -19.21 -4.76 0.53
CA PRO A 70 -20.33 -4.97 1.43
C PRO A 70 -20.66 -3.69 2.19
N MET A 71 -21.95 -3.37 2.30
CA MET A 71 -22.45 -2.23 3.07
C MET A 71 -22.45 -2.57 4.56
N MET A 72 -21.28 -2.49 5.17
CA MET A 72 -21.05 -2.80 6.59
C MET A 72 -19.94 -1.91 7.16
N ARG A 73 -19.76 -1.93 8.48
CA ARG A 73 -18.65 -1.21 9.10
C ARG A 73 -17.31 -1.80 8.66
N TYR A 74 -16.40 -0.95 8.18
CA TYR A 74 -15.02 -1.34 7.90
C TYR A 74 -14.13 -0.90 9.07
N SER A 75 -13.11 -1.71 9.34
CA SER A 75 -11.99 -1.37 10.22
C SER A 75 -10.72 -1.96 9.63
N THR A 76 -9.58 -1.31 9.87
CA THR A 76 -8.28 -1.84 9.43
C THR A 76 -7.98 -3.22 10.03
N SER A 77 -8.48 -3.52 11.24
CA SER A 77 -8.39 -4.84 11.85
C SER A 77 -9.22 -5.91 11.12
N ALA A 78 -10.43 -5.57 10.65
CA ALA A 78 -11.25 -6.50 9.88
C ALA A 78 -10.64 -6.77 8.50
N MET A 79 -10.00 -5.76 7.89
CA MET A 79 -9.27 -5.88 6.62
C MET A 79 -8.00 -6.72 6.77
N ALA A 80 -7.30 -6.60 7.91
CA ALA A 80 -6.17 -7.47 8.23
C ALA A 80 -6.61 -8.93 8.42
N ALA A 81 -7.76 -9.16 9.05
CA ALA A 81 -8.33 -10.50 9.18
C ALA A 81 -8.73 -11.12 7.83
N ASP A 82 -9.22 -10.32 6.88
CA ASP A 82 -9.48 -10.80 5.51
C ASP A 82 -8.20 -11.26 4.82
N LEU A 83 -7.12 -10.48 4.98
CA LEU A 83 -5.82 -10.82 4.43
C LEU A 83 -5.22 -12.06 5.11
N LEU A 84 -5.44 -12.26 6.41
CA LEU A 84 -5.06 -13.51 7.09
C LEU A 84 -5.76 -14.72 6.47
N GLU A 85 -7.06 -14.63 6.21
CA GLU A 85 -7.81 -15.73 5.55
C GLU A 85 -7.28 -15.99 4.12
N VAL A 86 -6.87 -14.95 3.38
CA VAL A 86 -6.18 -15.11 2.08
C VAL A 86 -4.82 -15.81 2.25
N LEU A 87 -4.02 -15.41 3.23
CA LEU A 87 -2.71 -16.04 3.51
C LEU A 87 -2.85 -17.50 3.93
N ASP A 88 -3.84 -17.81 4.76
CA ASP A 88 -4.16 -19.18 5.20
C ASP A 88 -4.61 -20.04 4.01
N HIS A 89 -5.47 -19.51 3.13
CA HIS A 89 -5.87 -20.18 1.88
C HIS A 89 -4.68 -20.52 0.99
N LEU A 90 -3.68 -19.65 0.95
CA LEU A 90 -2.44 -19.83 0.18
C LEU A 90 -1.42 -20.74 0.88
N SER A 91 -1.72 -21.24 2.08
CA SER A 91 -0.78 -21.98 2.93
C SER A 91 0.50 -21.19 3.25
N TRP A 92 0.43 -19.85 3.28
CA TRP A 92 1.53 -18.97 3.70
C TRP A 92 1.43 -18.70 5.21
N THR A 93 1.55 -19.77 5.99
CA THR A 93 1.28 -19.79 7.43
C THR A 93 2.51 -20.04 8.30
N ASN A 94 3.67 -20.28 7.69
CA ASN A 94 4.90 -20.62 8.40
C ASN A 94 5.44 -19.45 9.22
N GLU A 95 6.23 -19.78 10.24
CA GLU A 95 6.96 -18.77 11.01
C GLU A 95 7.93 -18.00 10.12
N ARG A 96 8.02 -16.69 10.37
CA ARG A 96 8.92 -15.75 9.70
C ARG A 96 8.95 -15.87 8.17
N GLN A 97 7.81 -16.16 7.56
CA GLN A 97 7.70 -16.36 6.10
C GLN A 97 7.35 -15.08 5.34
N LEU A 98 6.70 -14.10 5.99
CA LEU A 98 6.03 -13.01 5.29
C LEU A 98 6.79 -11.68 5.36
N HIS A 99 7.12 -11.12 4.21
CA HIS A 99 7.56 -9.74 4.07
C HIS A 99 6.36 -8.83 3.78
N ILE A 100 5.86 -8.16 4.81
CA ILE A 100 4.69 -7.29 4.69
C ILE A 100 5.14 -5.88 4.32
N CYS A 101 4.51 -5.29 3.30
CA CYS A 101 4.69 -3.90 2.95
C CYS A 101 3.34 -3.21 2.76
N GLY A 102 3.07 -2.20 3.58
CA GLY A 102 1.82 -1.45 3.57
C GLY A 102 2.04 0.03 3.30
N LEU A 103 1.33 0.58 2.32
CA LEU A 103 1.32 2.01 2.00
C LEU A 103 0.08 2.69 2.60
N SER A 104 0.25 3.78 3.35
CA SER A 104 -0.86 4.59 3.85
C SER A 104 -1.84 3.77 4.70
N MET A 105 -3.13 3.72 4.37
CA MET A 105 -4.09 2.78 4.99
C MET A 105 -3.60 1.32 4.97
N GLY A 106 -2.89 0.90 3.92
CA GLY A 106 -2.26 -0.41 3.85
C GLY A 106 -1.21 -0.64 4.94
N GLY A 107 -0.51 0.42 5.36
CA GLY A 107 0.40 0.39 6.52
C GLY A 107 -0.35 0.25 7.85
N MET A 108 -1.56 0.79 7.97
CA MET A 108 -2.42 0.58 9.14
C MET A 108 -2.93 -0.86 9.20
N ILE A 109 -3.33 -1.43 8.06
CA ILE A 109 -3.71 -2.84 7.94
C ILE A 109 -2.51 -3.74 8.25
N ALA A 110 -1.32 -3.38 7.76
CA ALA A 110 -0.08 -4.11 8.07
C ALA A 110 0.22 -4.12 9.57
N GLN A 111 0.01 -3.01 10.29
CA GLN A 111 0.15 -2.96 11.75
C GLN A 111 -0.83 -3.91 12.44
N GLU A 112 -2.10 -3.97 12.00
CA GLU A 112 -3.09 -4.89 12.57
C GLU A 112 -2.76 -6.35 12.27
N LEU A 113 -2.36 -6.67 11.04
CA LEU A 113 -1.94 -8.00 10.60
C LEU A 113 -0.75 -8.49 11.43
N ALA A 114 0.27 -7.65 11.54
CA ALA A 114 1.50 -7.98 12.24
C ALA A 114 1.28 -8.09 13.76
N TYR A 115 0.28 -7.38 14.31
CA TYR A 115 -0.10 -7.53 15.71
C TYR A 115 -0.87 -8.84 15.97
N ALA A 116 -1.67 -9.29 15.01
CA ALA A 116 -2.45 -10.53 15.11
C ALA A 116 -1.60 -11.79 14.87
N ALA A 117 -0.61 -11.73 14.00
CA ALA A 117 0.26 -12.87 13.65
C ALA A 117 1.76 -12.50 13.61
N PRO A 118 2.33 -11.95 14.69
CA PRO A 118 3.71 -11.44 14.69
C PRO A 118 4.76 -12.51 14.36
N GLN A 119 4.49 -13.77 14.70
CA GLN A 119 5.36 -14.91 14.42
C GLN A 119 5.53 -15.21 12.93
N ARG A 120 4.56 -14.84 12.08
CA ARG A 120 4.64 -15.06 10.63
C ARG A 120 5.47 -13.99 9.90
N ILE A 121 5.83 -12.90 10.57
CA ILE A 121 6.44 -11.73 9.94
C ILE A 121 7.96 -11.87 9.86
N ALA A 122 8.48 -11.96 8.64
CA ALA A 122 9.91 -11.93 8.32
C ALA A 122 10.46 -10.49 8.33
N SER A 123 9.70 -9.56 7.75
CA SER A 123 9.94 -8.10 7.81
C SER A 123 8.64 -7.31 7.72
N LEU A 124 8.59 -6.14 8.37
CA LEU A 124 7.46 -5.22 8.34
C LEU A 124 7.90 -3.86 7.77
N ASN A 125 7.31 -3.44 6.66
CA ASN A 125 7.64 -2.20 5.96
C ASN A 125 6.41 -1.27 5.94
N LEU A 126 6.50 -0.16 6.68
CA LEU A 126 5.40 0.79 6.88
C LEU A 126 5.70 2.09 6.14
N ILE A 127 4.96 2.35 5.07
CA ILE A 127 5.27 3.42 4.12
C ILE A 127 4.20 4.51 4.20
N CYS A 128 4.61 5.74 4.48
CA CYS A 128 3.76 6.94 4.50
C CYS A 128 2.43 6.72 5.24
N THR A 129 2.52 6.20 6.46
CA THR A 129 1.37 5.75 7.28
C THR A 129 1.44 6.33 8.69
N ALA A 130 0.47 5.98 9.54
CA ALA A 130 0.33 6.50 10.88
C ALA A 130 -0.11 5.42 11.88
N ALA A 131 0.23 5.63 13.15
CA ALA A 131 -0.32 4.88 14.28
C ALA A 131 -1.79 5.22 14.55
N ALA A 132 -2.18 6.47 14.28
CA ALA A 132 -3.54 7.00 14.37
C ALA A 132 -3.60 8.27 13.51
N ILE A 133 -4.77 8.61 12.95
CA ILE A 133 -4.97 9.90 12.30
C ILE A 133 -5.31 10.95 13.37
N GLU A 134 -4.40 11.90 13.56
CA GLU A 134 -4.55 13.00 14.51
C GLU A 134 -4.61 14.32 13.76
N ASN A 135 -5.30 15.32 14.32
CA ASN A 135 -5.32 16.64 13.70
C ASN A 135 -3.96 17.32 13.92
N THR A 136 -3.13 17.33 12.89
CA THR A 136 -1.83 18.03 12.89
C THR A 136 -1.89 19.40 12.24
N THR A 137 -3.07 19.80 11.75
CA THR A 137 -3.31 21.11 11.11
C THR A 137 -4.11 22.01 12.04
N SER A 138 -4.10 23.31 11.76
CA SER A 138 -4.97 24.25 12.48
C SER A 138 -6.45 23.87 12.32
N PHE A 139 -7.29 24.35 13.23
CA PHE A 139 -8.73 24.08 13.20
C PHE A 139 -9.38 24.53 11.87
N SER A 140 -8.99 25.70 11.35
CA SER A 140 -9.46 26.25 10.07
C SER A 140 -9.04 25.41 8.88
N GLU A 141 -7.77 25.00 8.80
CA GLU A 141 -7.27 24.13 7.73
C GLU A 141 -7.95 22.77 7.71
N ASN A 142 -8.13 22.14 8.88
CA ASN A 142 -8.85 20.87 9.00
C ASN A 142 -10.30 20.99 8.52
N MET A 143 -10.98 22.09 8.87
CA MET A 143 -12.34 22.36 8.41
C MET A 143 -12.41 22.55 6.89
N ILE A 144 -11.49 23.33 6.31
CA ILE A 144 -11.39 23.53 4.85
C ILE A 144 -11.09 22.22 4.13
N ASN A 145 -10.17 21.40 4.64
CA ASN A 145 -9.83 20.10 4.07
C ASN A 145 -11.03 19.16 4.07
N ARG A 146 -11.79 19.10 5.17
CA ARG A 146 -13.02 18.29 5.28
C ARG A 146 -14.11 18.76 4.33
N ILE A 147 -14.36 20.07 4.24
CA ILE A 147 -15.33 20.64 3.28
C ILE A 147 -14.90 20.31 1.85
N THR A 148 -13.61 20.48 1.55
CA THR A 148 -13.04 20.21 0.22
C THR A 148 -13.09 18.73 -0.16
N MET A 149 -13.04 17.80 0.80
CA MET A 149 -13.27 16.38 0.56
C MET A 149 -14.73 16.05 0.22
N LEU A 150 -15.69 16.77 0.80
CA LEU A 150 -17.13 16.52 0.62
C LEU A 150 -17.72 17.21 -0.62
N LEU A 151 -17.09 18.30 -1.08
CA LEU A 151 -17.57 19.03 -2.25
C LEU A 151 -17.40 18.20 -3.54
N PRO A 152 -18.46 18.07 -4.37
CA PRO A 152 -18.34 17.46 -5.68
C PRO A 152 -17.33 18.22 -6.53
N LYS A 153 -16.29 17.54 -6.98
CA LYS A 153 -15.30 18.06 -7.92
C LYS A 153 -15.54 17.45 -9.29
N SER A 154 -15.24 18.20 -10.35
CA SER A 154 -15.10 17.59 -11.67
C SER A 154 -14.00 16.52 -11.65
N LEU A 155 -14.02 15.62 -12.62
CA LEU A 155 -13.00 14.58 -12.74
C LEU A 155 -11.60 15.21 -12.82
N ASP A 156 -11.41 16.21 -13.69
CA ASP A 156 -10.12 16.88 -13.87
C ASP A 156 -9.62 17.54 -12.58
N ARG A 157 -10.51 18.23 -11.86
CA ARG A 157 -10.15 18.86 -10.58
C ARG A 157 -9.81 17.82 -9.53
N THR A 158 -10.48 16.67 -9.53
CA THR A 158 -10.17 15.54 -8.64
C THR A 158 -8.80 14.98 -8.95
N VAL A 159 -8.49 14.71 -10.21
CA VAL A 159 -7.20 14.16 -10.66
C VAL A 159 -6.05 15.09 -10.31
N THR A 160 -6.16 16.38 -10.66
CA THR A 160 -5.12 17.37 -10.35
C THR A 160 -4.93 17.56 -8.85
N TYR A 161 -6.04 17.63 -8.10
CA TYR A 161 -5.97 17.72 -6.65
C TYR A 161 -5.27 16.50 -6.05
N THR A 162 -5.66 15.28 -6.44
CA THR A 162 -5.05 14.05 -5.95
C THR A 162 -3.56 13.99 -6.29
N ALA A 163 -3.17 14.31 -7.53
CA ALA A 163 -1.77 14.33 -7.95
C ALA A 163 -0.93 15.27 -7.05
N SER A 164 -1.40 16.50 -6.85
CA SER A 164 -0.69 17.53 -6.08
C SER A 164 -0.56 17.24 -4.57
N ASN A 165 -1.39 16.33 -4.05
CA ASN A 165 -1.33 15.87 -2.66
C ASN A 165 -0.44 14.63 -2.50
N ILE A 166 -0.43 13.74 -3.48
CA ILE A 166 0.34 12.48 -3.41
C ILE A 166 1.81 12.71 -3.77
N PHE A 167 2.11 13.59 -4.73
CA PHE A 167 3.44 13.71 -5.32
C PHE A 167 4.04 15.13 -5.23
N PRO A 168 5.38 15.24 -5.13
CA PRO A 168 6.11 16.48 -5.33
C PRO A 168 5.83 17.08 -6.71
N ALA A 169 5.71 18.41 -6.77
CA ALA A 169 5.45 19.12 -8.02
C ALA A 169 6.58 18.90 -9.05
N GLY A 170 7.82 18.84 -8.58
CA GLY A 170 8.99 18.57 -9.44
C GLY A 170 8.85 17.23 -10.16
N TRP A 171 8.56 16.15 -9.43
CA TRP A 171 8.42 14.81 -10.05
C TRP A 171 7.27 14.73 -11.05
N LEU A 172 6.14 15.39 -10.76
CA LEU A 172 4.98 15.42 -11.66
C LEU A 172 5.30 16.05 -13.02
N ALA A 173 6.18 17.05 -13.05
CA ALA A 173 6.58 17.77 -14.26
C ALA A 173 7.63 17.01 -15.10
N GLU A 174 8.37 16.08 -14.49
CA GLU A 174 9.38 15.29 -15.19
C GLU A 174 8.77 14.32 -16.23
N PRO A 175 9.55 13.92 -17.25
CA PRO A 175 9.17 12.89 -18.20
C PRO A 175 8.74 11.59 -17.52
N ASP A 176 7.85 10.86 -18.18
CA ASP A 176 7.35 9.57 -17.71
C ASP A 176 8.48 8.56 -17.46
N ASP A 177 8.72 8.28 -16.18
CA ASP A 177 9.82 7.47 -15.68
C ASP A 177 9.48 5.98 -15.53
N ALA A 178 8.28 5.56 -15.94
CA ALA A 178 7.89 4.16 -15.80
C ALA A 178 8.78 3.23 -16.61
N VAL A 179 9.31 2.20 -15.94
CA VAL A 179 9.89 1.03 -16.59
C VAL A 179 8.72 0.16 -17.08
N LEU A 180 8.70 -0.12 -18.38
CA LEU A 180 7.65 -0.92 -19.02
C LEU A 180 8.25 -2.27 -19.42
N PRO A 181 7.52 -3.38 -19.28
CA PRO A 181 8.01 -4.67 -19.71
C PRO A 181 8.12 -4.73 -21.24
N ASP A 182 8.98 -5.61 -21.73
CA ASP A 182 9.03 -6.03 -23.12
C ASP A 182 8.70 -7.54 -23.23
N GLU A 183 8.87 -8.11 -24.41
CA GLU A 183 8.58 -9.53 -24.68
C GLU A 183 9.51 -10.50 -23.96
N THR A 184 10.63 -10.02 -23.43
CA THR A 184 11.60 -10.83 -22.67
C THR A 184 11.19 -11.00 -21.21
N VAL A 185 10.31 -10.13 -20.69
CA VAL A 185 9.90 -10.17 -19.29
C VAL A 185 8.89 -11.30 -19.05
N PRO A 186 9.17 -12.26 -18.14
CA PRO A 186 8.30 -13.38 -17.88
C PRO A 186 6.89 -12.98 -17.48
N ARG A 187 5.88 -13.68 -18.05
CA ARG A 187 4.46 -13.50 -17.73
C ARG A 187 3.90 -12.10 -18.01
N CYS A 188 4.63 -11.28 -18.77
CA CYS A 188 4.13 -10.04 -19.37
C CYS A 188 3.77 -10.30 -20.85
N ARG A 189 2.80 -9.55 -21.37
CA ARG A 189 2.38 -9.63 -22.78
C ARG A 189 2.38 -8.23 -23.37
N THR A 190 2.94 -8.06 -24.55
CA THR A 190 2.81 -6.81 -25.29
C THR A 190 1.35 -6.49 -25.61
N PRO A 191 1.00 -5.21 -25.73
CA PRO A 191 -0.33 -4.77 -26.18
C PRO A 191 -0.80 -5.49 -27.45
N ALA A 192 -2.12 -5.67 -27.55
CA ALA A 192 -2.73 -6.27 -28.73
C ALA A 192 -2.33 -5.50 -30.01
N GLY A 193 -1.90 -6.23 -31.04
CA GLY A 193 -1.40 -5.64 -32.29
C GLY A 193 0.12 -5.51 -32.39
N GLY A 194 0.90 -5.98 -31.41
CA GLY A 194 2.36 -6.04 -31.48
C GLY A 194 3.07 -4.69 -31.30
N TRP A 195 2.34 -3.67 -30.86
CA TRP A 195 2.91 -2.36 -30.56
C TRP A 195 3.61 -2.37 -29.20
N PRO A 196 4.72 -1.63 -29.03
CA PRO A 196 5.32 -1.44 -27.71
C PRO A 196 4.33 -0.73 -26.77
N TYR A 197 4.54 -0.87 -25.45
CA TYR A 197 3.76 -0.10 -24.49
C TYR A 197 3.93 1.41 -24.70
N GLY A 198 2.81 2.12 -24.73
CA GLY A 198 2.81 3.57 -24.84
C GLY A 198 3.45 4.26 -23.64
N ARG A 199 4.14 5.38 -23.93
CA ARG A 199 4.62 6.33 -22.93
C ARG A 199 3.71 7.54 -22.87
N PHE A 200 3.64 8.15 -21.70
CA PHE A 200 3.01 9.45 -21.52
C PHE A 200 4.08 10.55 -21.61
N GLU A 201 3.65 11.79 -21.81
CA GLU A 201 4.55 12.94 -21.88
C GLU A 201 5.25 13.22 -20.53
N SER A 202 4.54 13.01 -19.42
CA SER A 202 5.04 13.26 -18.06
C SER A 202 4.52 12.24 -17.07
N ASN A 203 5.14 12.22 -15.88
CA ASN A 203 4.65 11.45 -14.75
C ASN A 203 3.22 11.84 -14.35
N TYR A 204 2.88 13.14 -14.40
CA TYR A 204 1.51 13.60 -14.21
C TYR A 204 0.55 12.98 -15.23
N ALA A 205 0.89 12.99 -16.52
CA ALA A 205 0.01 12.47 -17.57
C ALA A 205 -0.25 10.96 -17.39
N ARG A 206 0.78 10.17 -17.01
CA ARG A 206 0.61 8.76 -16.66
C ARG A 206 -0.30 8.57 -15.44
N PHE A 207 -0.05 9.31 -14.37
CA PHE A 207 -0.88 9.23 -13.16
C PHE A 207 -2.33 9.62 -13.46
N ALA A 208 -2.54 10.72 -14.20
CA ALA A 208 -3.86 11.20 -14.58
C ALA A 208 -4.64 10.15 -15.38
N ALA A 209 -3.99 9.49 -16.35
CA ALA A 209 -4.61 8.41 -17.11
C ALA A 209 -5.05 7.24 -16.21
N GLN A 210 -4.23 6.85 -15.23
CA GLN A 210 -4.56 5.79 -14.27
C GLN A 210 -5.73 6.20 -13.37
N GLU A 211 -5.69 7.42 -12.82
CA GLU A 211 -6.74 7.92 -11.92
C GLU A 211 -8.07 8.09 -12.66
N ILE A 212 -8.06 8.60 -13.89
CA ILE A 212 -9.24 8.70 -14.76
C ILE A 212 -9.82 7.31 -15.03
N THR A 213 -8.98 6.33 -15.35
CA THR A 213 -9.41 4.95 -15.60
C THR A 213 -10.11 4.37 -14.37
N LYS A 214 -9.49 4.52 -13.19
CA LYS A 214 -10.07 4.08 -11.91
C LYS A 214 -11.41 4.77 -11.63
N GLN A 215 -11.49 6.09 -11.78
CA GLN A 215 -12.71 6.86 -11.50
C GLN A 215 -13.85 6.57 -12.48
N ARG A 216 -13.55 6.10 -13.70
CA ARG A 216 -14.53 5.65 -14.69
C ARG A 216 -15.07 4.25 -14.44
N ASP A 217 -14.31 3.41 -13.72
CA ASP A 217 -14.75 2.08 -13.31
C ASP A 217 -15.76 2.18 -12.14
N ARG A 218 -17.05 2.24 -12.49
CA ARG A 218 -18.15 2.36 -11.54
C ARG A 218 -18.37 1.11 -10.69
N GLU A 219 -17.89 -0.04 -11.15
CA GLU A 219 -18.01 -1.30 -10.42
C GLU A 219 -16.85 -1.46 -9.44
N GLY A 220 -15.62 -1.13 -9.86
CA GLY A 220 -14.41 -1.21 -9.05
C GLY A 220 -14.23 -0.08 -8.05
N PHE A 221 -14.62 1.14 -8.41
CA PHE A 221 -14.52 2.32 -7.55
C PHE A 221 -15.91 2.85 -7.20
N THR A 222 -16.43 2.46 -6.03
CA THR A 222 -17.72 2.96 -5.53
C THR A 222 -17.52 4.02 -4.46
N ARG A 223 -18.41 5.02 -4.43
CA ARG A 223 -18.40 6.07 -3.40
C ARG A 223 -18.62 5.50 -1.99
N SER A 224 -19.47 4.48 -1.87
CA SER A 224 -19.73 3.81 -0.59
C SER A 224 -18.51 3.06 -0.09
N GLY A 225 -17.88 2.23 -0.93
CA GLY A 225 -16.64 1.52 -0.57
C GLY A 225 -15.51 2.47 -0.18
N PHE A 226 -15.33 3.56 -0.95
CA PHE A 226 -14.38 4.63 -0.61
C PHE A 226 -14.69 5.27 0.75
N LEU A 227 -15.93 5.67 1.01
CA LEU A 227 -16.32 6.30 2.27
C LEU A 227 -16.13 5.36 3.47
N LEU A 228 -16.44 4.08 3.33
CA LEU A 228 -16.22 3.09 4.37
C LEU A 228 -14.72 2.90 4.67
N GLN A 229 -13.84 2.97 3.66
CA GLN A 229 -12.39 3.00 3.88
C GLN A 229 -11.90 4.29 4.56
N VAL A 230 -12.47 5.46 4.22
CA VAL A 230 -12.21 6.73 4.93
C VAL A 230 -12.53 6.59 6.41
N ILE A 231 -13.71 6.05 6.73
CA ILE A 231 -14.14 5.82 8.11
C ILE A 231 -13.21 4.84 8.82
N ALA A 232 -12.85 3.72 8.19
CA ALA A 232 -11.92 2.73 8.75
C ALA A 232 -10.54 3.35 9.07
N THR A 233 -10.03 4.19 8.18
CA THR A 233 -8.75 4.90 8.34
C THR A 233 -8.82 5.91 9.48
N GLY A 234 -9.90 6.71 9.55
CA GLY A 234 -10.09 7.70 10.61
C GLY A 234 -10.24 7.10 12.01
N TRP A 235 -10.72 5.86 12.11
CA TRP A 235 -10.83 5.14 13.39
C TRP A 235 -9.64 4.24 13.73
N HIS A 236 -8.67 4.07 12.83
CA HIS A 236 -7.48 3.30 13.15
C HIS A 236 -6.69 3.95 14.28
N ARG A 237 -6.27 3.14 15.24
CA ARG A 237 -5.45 3.58 16.36
C ARG A 237 -4.63 2.42 16.92
N LYS A 238 -3.32 2.63 17.05
CA LYS A 238 -2.42 1.85 17.90
C LYS A 238 -1.79 2.77 18.93
N SER A 239 -1.85 2.37 20.20
CA SER A 239 -1.16 3.08 21.27
C SER A 239 0.35 2.88 21.17
N ALA A 240 1.13 3.76 21.81
CA ALA A 240 2.57 3.59 21.92
C ALA A 240 2.95 2.24 22.58
N ALA A 241 2.14 1.76 23.54
CA ALA A 241 2.37 0.48 24.20
C ALA A 241 2.16 -0.70 23.22
N GLN A 242 1.08 -0.67 22.43
CA GLN A 242 0.81 -1.70 21.42
C GLN A 242 1.89 -1.74 20.33
N LEU A 243 2.42 -0.58 19.93
CA LEU A 243 3.48 -0.51 18.92
C LEU A 243 4.84 -0.95 19.46
N ARG A 244 5.16 -0.63 20.72
CA ARG A 244 6.36 -1.19 21.38
C ARG A 244 6.26 -2.71 21.47
N GLU A 245 5.12 -3.22 21.94
CA GLU A 245 4.86 -4.66 22.00
C GLU A 245 4.97 -5.33 20.62
N LEU A 246 4.42 -4.69 19.58
CA LEU A 246 4.55 -5.15 18.19
C LEU A 246 6.02 -5.23 17.76
N GLY A 247 6.79 -4.16 18.05
CA GLY A 247 8.21 -4.08 17.76
C GLY A 247 9.01 -5.19 18.43
N ASP A 248 8.69 -5.49 19.69
CA ASP A 248 9.38 -6.51 20.48
C ASP A 248 9.02 -7.93 20.00
N LYS A 249 7.74 -8.21 19.71
CA LYS A 249 7.29 -9.54 19.22
C LYS A 249 7.83 -9.89 17.83
N ILE A 250 7.95 -8.91 16.95
CA ILE A 250 8.49 -9.14 15.61
C ILE A 250 10.02 -9.17 15.66
N GLY A 251 10.62 -8.30 16.47
CA GLY A 251 12.04 -8.00 16.46
C GLY A 251 12.30 -6.72 15.67
N ARG A 252 12.64 -5.65 16.38
CA ARG A 252 12.72 -4.29 15.82
C ARG A 252 13.62 -4.17 14.60
N GLN A 253 14.69 -4.97 14.52
CA GLN A 253 15.61 -4.99 13.38
C GLN A 253 14.93 -5.35 12.05
N ARG A 254 13.78 -6.02 12.09
CA ARG A 254 12.97 -6.44 10.93
C ARG A 254 11.98 -5.38 10.47
N ILE A 255 11.93 -4.23 11.14
CA ILE A 255 10.95 -3.18 10.89
C ILE A 255 11.61 -2.00 10.18
N LEU A 256 10.95 -1.54 9.12
CA LEU A 256 11.24 -0.33 8.39
C LEU A 256 10.02 0.60 8.46
N VAL A 257 10.26 1.87 8.78
CA VAL A 257 9.27 2.95 8.64
C VAL A 257 9.84 4.02 7.74
N ILE A 258 9.09 4.42 6.70
CA ILE A 258 9.47 5.50 5.78
C ILE A 258 8.36 6.55 5.76
N HIS A 259 8.75 7.82 5.80
CA HIS A 259 7.85 8.95 5.61
C HIS A 259 8.49 10.05 4.76
N GLY A 260 7.72 10.71 3.90
CA GLY A 260 8.21 11.79 3.03
C GLY A 260 7.96 13.18 3.59
N THR A 261 8.88 14.13 3.40
CA THR A 261 8.69 15.52 3.88
C THR A 261 7.67 16.32 3.08
N GLU A 262 7.38 15.91 1.84
CA GLU A 262 6.37 16.52 0.96
C GLU A 262 5.05 15.73 0.94
N ASP A 263 4.87 14.74 1.83
CA ASP A 263 3.61 14.03 1.98
C ASP A 263 2.51 14.95 2.55
N LYS A 264 1.54 15.31 1.70
CA LYS A 264 0.37 16.13 2.07
C LYS A 264 -0.86 15.30 2.42
N VAL A 265 -0.79 13.97 2.30
CA VAL A 265 -1.87 13.05 2.65
C VAL A 265 -1.75 12.65 4.12
N ILE A 266 -0.55 12.24 4.54
CA ILE A 266 -0.22 11.93 5.94
C ILE A 266 0.95 12.81 6.33
N SER A 267 0.72 13.73 7.27
CA SER A 267 1.75 14.69 7.64
C SER A 267 2.95 14.04 8.33
N VAL A 268 4.13 14.64 8.15
CA VAL A 268 5.42 14.19 8.72
C VAL A 268 5.37 13.86 10.22
N PRO A 269 4.67 14.62 11.09
CA PRO A 269 4.56 14.27 12.51
C PRO A 269 4.02 12.85 12.75
N HIS A 270 3.13 12.34 11.91
CA HIS A 270 2.61 10.98 12.05
C HIS A 270 3.70 9.93 11.82
N GLY A 271 4.51 10.09 10.76
CA GLY A 271 5.64 9.20 10.49
C GLY A 271 6.70 9.24 11.58
N ARG A 272 7.03 10.44 12.08
CA ARG A 272 7.96 10.61 13.22
C ARG A 272 7.45 9.93 14.48
N LYS A 273 6.17 10.10 14.79
CA LYS A 273 5.51 9.45 15.94
C LYS A 273 5.53 7.93 15.81
N LEU A 274 5.29 7.41 14.60
CA LEU A 274 5.35 5.97 14.34
C LEU A 274 6.77 5.41 14.52
N ILE A 275 7.81 6.13 14.05
CA ILE A 275 9.22 5.80 14.29
C ILE A 275 9.53 5.80 15.79
N GLU A 276 9.10 6.84 16.52
CA GLU A 276 9.31 6.95 17.96
C GLU A 276 8.68 5.79 18.74
N TYR A 277 7.46 5.39 18.35
CA TYR A 277 6.71 4.34 19.05
C TYR A 277 7.22 2.94 18.76
N LEU A 278 7.56 2.65 17.50
CA LEU A 278 8.08 1.33 17.10
C LEU A 278 9.55 1.14 17.42
N GLN A 279 10.33 2.23 17.41
CA GLN A 279 11.80 2.21 17.45
C GLN A 279 12.36 1.17 16.45
N PRO A 280 12.01 1.32 15.15
CA PRO A 280 12.34 0.33 14.13
C PRO A 280 13.85 0.27 13.92
N GLY A 281 14.33 -0.86 13.42
CA GLY A 281 15.73 -1.02 13.02
C GLY A 281 16.14 -0.06 11.91
N LYS A 282 15.17 0.46 11.15
CA LYS A 282 15.37 1.52 10.16
C LYS A 282 14.15 2.45 10.14
N GLY A 283 14.35 3.72 10.51
CA GLY A 283 13.33 4.76 10.45
C GLY A 283 13.83 5.91 9.57
N LEU A 284 13.11 6.24 8.50
CA LEU A 284 13.52 7.22 7.50
C LEU A 284 12.46 8.32 7.36
N VAL A 285 12.89 9.57 7.51
CA VAL A 285 12.14 10.74 7.05
C VAL A 285 12.92 11.31 5.87
N VAL A 286 12.36 11.15 4.66
CA VAL A 286 13.08 11.39 3.41
C VAL A 286 12.69 12.74 2.83
N ASP A 287 13.70 13.59 2.61
CA ASP A 287 13.49 14.92 2.09
C ASP A 287 13.07 14.93 0.62
N GLY A 288 12.13 15.82 0.26
CA GLY A 288 11.58 15.93 -1.10
C GLY A 288 10.76 14.73 -1.58
N MET A 289 10.45 13.78 -0.69
CA MET A 289 9.63 12.61 -0.98
C MET A 289 8.16 12.89 -0.63
N GLY A 290 7.24 12.51 -1.51
CA GLY A 290 5.81 12.60 -1.28
C GLY A 290 5.22 11.35 -0.62
N HIS A 291 3.94 11.12 -0.89
CA HIS A 291 3.15 10.06 -0.26
C HIS A 291 3.38 8.68 -0.89
N ALA A 292 3.77 8.59 -2.16
CA ALA A 292 3.81 7.32 -2.90
C ALA A 292 5.19 7.02 -3.51
N PRO A 293 6.23 6.77 -2.68
CA PRO A 293 7.59 6.45 -3.16
C PRO A 293 7.66 5.23 -4.07
N ILE A 294 6.65 4.38 -3.99
CA ILE A 294 6.42 3.22 -4.86
C ILE A 294 6.36 3.61 -6.35
N MET A 295 6.00 4.87 -6.63
CA MET A 295 6.03 5.48 -7.95
C MET A 295 7.19 6.47 -8.04
N GLU A 296 7.17 7.56 -7.27
CA GLU A 296 8.12 8.68 -7.46
C GLU A 296 9.60 8.38 -7.14
N ARG A 297 9.88 7.26 -6.47
CA ARG A 297 11.24 6.81 -6.10
C ARG A 297 11.39 5.30 -6.34
N THR A 298 10.81 4.80 -7.43
CA THR A 298 10.64 3.36 -7.71
C THR A 298 11.92 2.54 -7.49
N GLN A 299 13.03 2.91 -8.13
CA GLN A 299 14.28 2.13 -8.05
C GLN A 299 14.85 2.10 -6.63
N TRP A 300 14.90 3.26 -5.98
CA TRP A 300 15.35 3.38 -4.59
C TRP A 300 14.46 2.57 -3.63
N PHE A 301 13.15 2.68 -3.79
CA PHE A 301 12.18 1.95 -2.97
C PHE A 301 12.30 0.44 -3.15
N ASN A 302 12.44 -0.03 -4.39
CA ASN A 302 12.63 -1.46 -4.67
C ASN A 302 13.93 -1.98 -4.04
N GLY A 303 15.03 -1.24 -4.16
CA GLY A 303 16.29 -1.61 -3.51
C GLY A 303 16.16 -1.72 -1.99
N LEU A 304 15.45 -0.78 -1.37
CA LEU A 304 15.22 -0.79 0.07
C LEU A 304 14.30 -1.94 0.52
N LEU A 305 13.26 -2.26 -0.24
CA LEU A 305 12.39 -3.39 0.06
C LEU A 305 13.14 -4.72 -0.10
N ALA A 306 13.99 -4.85 -1.14
CA ALA A 306 14.85 -6.02 -1.32
C ALA A 306 15.86 -6.19 -0.16
N GLU A 307 16.46 -5.09 0.31
CA GLU A 307 17.34 -5.08 1.48
C GLU A 307 16.61 -5.61 2.73
N MET A 308 15.38 -5.16 2.96
CA MET A 308 14.56 -5.61 4.09
C MET A 308 14.13 -7.07 3.96
N CYS A 309 13.87 -7.54 2.74
CA CYS A 309 13.60 -8.96 2.49
C CYS A 309 14.83 -9.80 2.85
N ALA A 310 15.98 -9.49 2.26
CA ALA A 310 17.22 -10.20 2.51
C ALA A 310 17.63 -10.15 4.00
N LYS A 311 17.38 -9.04 4.70
CA LYS A 311 17.61 -8.92 6.14
C LYS A 311 16.69 -9.83 6.95
N GLY A 312 15.40 -9.89 6.59
CA GLY A 312 14.44 -10.77 7.24
C GLY A 312 14.85 -12.24 7.12
N GLU A 313 15.25 -12.68 5.92
CA GLU A 313 15.71 -14.05 5.67
C GLU A 313 16.96 -14.40 6.48
N ARG A 314 18.00 -13.53 6.49
CA ARG A 314 19.21 -13.76 7.31
C ARG A 314 18.93 -13.88 8.80
N LEU A 315 17.94 -13.14 9.31
CA LEU A 315 17.56 -13.20 10.72
C LEU A 315 16.73 -14.45 11.05
N ASN A 316 16.21 -15.17 10.05
CA ASN A 316 15.50 -16.43 10.24
C ASN A 316 16.45 -17.63 10.40
N GLU A 317 17.68 -17.47 9.91
CA GLU A 317 18.76 -18.47 10.00
C GLU A 317 19.50 -18.44 11.34
N GLN A 318 19.21 -17.45 12.20
CA GLN A 318 19.82 -17.23 13.52
C GLN A 318 18.92 -17.73 14.65
#